data_AF-I1BGM9-F1
#
_entry.id   AF-I1BGM9-F1
#
_cell.length_a   1.000
_cell.length_b   1.000
_cell.length_c   1.000
_cell.angle_alpha   90.00
_cell.angle_beta   90.00
_cell.angle_gamma   90.00
#
_symmetry.space_group_name_H-M   'P 1'
#
loop_
_entity.id
_entity.type
_entity.pdbx_description
1 polymer ?
#
loop_
_entity_poly.entity_id
_entity_poly.type
_entity_poly.pdbx_seq_one_letter_code
_entity_poly.pdbx_strand_id
1 'polypeptide(L)'
;MIDSLDTKRAESKNILCCKMSLQFSRIGSIHKRKPQRPASVSNDIYISSKSKSSAIVNRIKRLMLKENQKTITIHGLGAMVLRATSIALKAQEDLNDQISLKPTTETISLIDDIIPEDMKQKKDLQICKRELEK
;
A
#
# COMPACT_ATOMS: atom_id res chain seq x y z
N MET A 1 11.72 -47.01 -17.11
CA MET A 1 10.25 -47.00 -17.27
C MET A 1 9.65 -46.35 -16.05
N ILE A 2 8.63 -45.51 -16.26
CA ILE A 2 7.77 -44.81 -15.27
C ILE A 2 8.20 -43.35 -14.97
N ASP A 3 7.86 -42.51 -15.95
CA ASP A 3 6.95 -41.36 -15.88
C ASP A 3 7.25 -40.16 -14.97
N SER A 4 7.75 -39.13 -15.65
CA SER A 4 7.30 -37.73 -15.58
C SER A 4 5.98 -37.48 -14.85
N LEU A 5 6.03 -36.71 -13.76
CA LEU A 5 4.87 -36.02 -13.21
C LEU A 5 5.00 -34.51 -13.44
N ASP A 6 4.42 -34.11 -14.57
CA ASP A 6 4.09 -32.72 -14.91
C ASP A 6 3.28 -32.09 -13.77
N THR A 7 3.89 -31.17 -13.02
CA THR A 7 3.15 -30.32 -12.10
C THR A 7 2.50 -29.21 -12.92
N LYS A 8 1.26 -29.45 -13.36
CA LYS A 8 0.46 -28.46 -14.08
C LYS A 8 0.25 -27.22 -13.21
N ARG A 9 1.02 -26.17 -13.51
CA ARG A 9 0.86 -24.83 -12.98
C ARG A 9 -0.54 -24.35 -13.33
N ALA A 10 -1.42 -24.33 -12.32
CA ALA A 10 -2.75 -23.78 -12.44
C ALA A 10 -2.65 -22.32 -12.91
N GLU A 11 -3.17 -22.07 -14.10
CA GLU A 11 -3.46 -20.74 -14.61
C GLU A 11 -4.55 -20.14 -13.72
N SER A 12 -4.16 -19.23 -12.84
CA SER A 12 -5.09 -18.40 -12.09
C SER A 12 -5.73 -17.39 -13.06
N LYS A 13 -6.80 -17.86 -13.70
CA LYS A 13 -7.71 -17.08 -14.53
C LYS A 13 -8.28 -15.91 -13.71
N ASN A 14 -8.17 -14.72 -14.28
CA ASN A 14 -9.01 -13.54 -14.04
C ASN A 14 -9.64 -13.47 -12.64
N ILE A 15 -8.83 -13.04 -11.66
CA ILE A 15 -9.42 -12.25 -10.58
C ILE A 15 -9.77 -10.93 -11.24
N LEU A 16 -11.05 -10.82 -11.59
CA LEU A 16 -11.74 -9.59 -11.93
C LEU A 16 -11.39 -8.57 -10.85
N CYS A 17 -10.30 -7.83 -11.08
CA CYS A 17 -10.01 -6.58 -10.42
C CYS A 17 -11.12 -5.65 -10.91
N CYS A 18 -12.29 -5.79 -10.29
CA CYS A 18 -13.39 -4.86 -10.39
C CYS A 18 -12.82 -3.57 -9.81
N LYS A 19 -12.16 -2.80 -10.68
CA LYS A 19 -11.77 -1.43 -10.42
C LYS A 19 -13.05 -0.73 -10.02
N MET A 20 -13.25 -0.56 -8.72
CA MET A 20 -14.26 0.31 -8.14
C MET A 20 -14.01 1.80 -8.47
N SER A 21 -13.39 2.09 -9.61
CA SER A 21 -13.33 3.43 -10.20
C SER A 21 -14.62 3.79 -10.95
N LEU A 22 -15.56 2.85 -11.10
CA LEU A 22 -16.72 2.99 -11.99
C LEU A 22 -17.92 3.74 -11.42
N GLN A 23 -17.92 4.18 -10.15
CA GLN A 23 -19.07 4.90 -9.58
C GLN A 23 -18.83 6.39 -9.26
N PHE A 24 -17.60 6.89 -9.37
CA PHE A 24 -17.30 8.31 -9.12
C PHE A 24 -17.01 9.12 -10.40
N SER A 25 -17.00 8.46 -11.56
CA SER A 25 -16.73 9.09 -12.86
C SER A 25 -17.74 10.19 -13.25
N ARG A 26 -18.85 10.35 -12.53
CA ARG A 26 -19.84 11.41 -12.78
C ARG A 26 -19.58 12.71 -12.01
N ILE A 27 -18.64 12.73 -11.06
CA ILE A 27 -18.41 13.87 -10.15
C ILE A 27 -17.09 14.59 -10.50
N GLY A 28 -16.20 13.93 -11.26
CA GLY A 28 -14.97 14.50 -11.79
C GLY A 28 -13.73 13.66 -11.45
N SER A 29 -12.55 14.18 -11.77
CA SER A 29 -11.29 13.46 -11.55
C SER A 29 -10.85 13.56 -10.09
N ILE A 30 -10.70 12.41 -9.42
CA ILE A 30 -10.21 12.33 -8.03
C ILE A 30 -8.67 12.33 -8.02
N HIS A 31 -8.08 13.24 -7.24
CA HIS A 31 -6.67 13.22 -6.90
C HIS A 31 -6.49 12.73 -5.46
N LYS A 32 -5.89 11.54 -5.31
CA LYS A 32 -5.68 10.93 -3.99
C LYS A 32 -4.51 11.58 -3.28
N ARG A 33 -4.71 12.03 -2.04
CA ARG A 33 -3.62 12.57 -1.23
C ARG A 33 -2.85 11.45 -0.53
N LYS A 34 -1.65 11.77 -0.05
CA LYS A 34 -0.96 10.88 0.89
C LYS A 34 -1.72 10.89 2.22
N PRO A 35 -1.86 9.75 2.91
CA PRO A 35 -2.44 9.72 4.25
C PRO A 35 -1.73 10.71 5.18
N GLN A 36 -2.51 11.51 5.90
CA GLN A 36 -1.99 12.31 7.00
C GLN A 36 -1.56 11.36 8.10
N ARG A 37 -0.30 11.46 8.54
CA ARG A 37 0.27 10.56 9.55
C ARG A 37 1.07 11.35 10.59
N PRO A 38 1.13 10.87 11.84
CA PRO A 38 2.05 11.42 12.82
C PRO A 38 3.51 11.26 12.37
N ALA A 39 4.41 11.93 13.09
CA ALA A 39 5.84 11.82 12.86
C ALA A 39 6.28 10.34 12.84
N SER A 40 7.16 9.98 11.91
CA SER A 40 7.58 8.58 11.78
C SER A 40 8.46 8.21 12.97
N VAL A 41 7.97 7.32 13.83
CA VAL A 41 8.80 6.68 14.84
C VAL A 41 9.65 5.61 14.16
N SER A 42 10.85 5.33 14.69
CA SER A 42 11.75 4.28 14.18
C SER A 42 11.12 2.88 14.20
N ASN A 43 10.20 2.67 15.13
CA ASN A 43 9.56 1.37 15.43
C ASN A 43 8.36 1.07 14.53
N ASP A 44 7.86 2.06 13.79
CA ASP A 44 6.71 1.91 12.92
C ASP A 44 7.14 1.62 11.49
N ILE A 45 6.58 0.56 10.92
CA ILE A 45 6.86 0.15 9.55
C ILE A 45 5.57 0.21 8.74
N TYR A 46 5.51 1.14 7.80
CA TYR A 46 4.41 1.27 6.86
C TYR A 46 4.68 0.44 5.60
N ILE A 47 3.78 -0.47 5.27
CA ILE A 47 3.93 -1.33 4.10
C ILE A 47 3.37 -0.64 2.86
N SER A 48 4.24 -0.51 1.85
CA SER A 48 3.85 -0.09 0.51
C SER A 48 3.77 -1.28 -0.43
N SER A 49 2.96 -1.16 -1.49
CA SER A 49 2.86 -2.19 -2.53
C SER A 49 4.19 -2.46 -3.25
N LYS A 50 5.06 -1.44 -3.37
CA LYS A 50 6.35 -1.55 -4.06
C LYS A 50 7.47 -2.13 -3.19
N SER A 51 7.29 -2.15 -1.87
CA SER A 51 8.31 -2.66 -0.95
C SER A 51 8.52 -4.16 -1.15
N LYS A 52 9.76 -4.67 -1.07
CA LYS A 52 10.04 -6.12 -1.13
C LYS A 52 9.81 -6.74 0.25
N SER A 53 9.07 -7.85 0.33
CA SER A 53 8.71 -8.48 1.62
C SER A 53 9.95 -8.94 2.40
N SER A 54 10.95 -9.53 1.74
CA SER A 54 12.22 -9.95 2.37
C SER A 54 13.00 -8.78 2.97
N ALA A 55 13.02 -7.63 2.30
CA ALA A 55 13.68 -6.43 2.81
C ALA A 55 13.02 -5.90 4.09
N ILE A 56 11.69 -6.01 4.18
CA ILE A 56 10.95 -5.63 5.40
C ILE A 56 11.24 -6.60 6.53
N VAL A 57 11.24 -7.92 6.29
CA VAL A 57 11.59 -8.91 7.33
C VAL A 57 13.01 -8.70 7.84
N ASN A 58 13.98 -8.47 6.95
CA ASN A 58 15.36 -8.15 7.35
C ASN A 58 15.45 -6.86 8.15
N ARG A 59 14.63 -5.85 7.82
CA ARG A 59 14.52 -4.62 8.61
C ARG A 59 13.97 -4.91 10.01
N ILE A 60 12.91 -5.72 10.13
CA ILE A 60 12.34 -6.13 11.43
C ILE A 60 13.40 -6.81 12.29
N LYS A 61 14.11 -7.81 11.71
CA LYS A 61 15.24 -8.48 12.39
C LYS A 61 16.28 -7.49 12.88
N ARG A 62 16.67 -6.54 12.04
CA ARG A 62 17.67 -5.52 12.40
C ARG A 62 17.20 -4.67 13.58
N LEU A 63 15.94 -4.21 13.55
CA LEU A 63 15.37 -3.38 14.61
C LEU A 63 15.28 -4.15 15.94
N MET A 64 14.89 -5.42 15.92
CA MET A 64 14.79 -6.22 17.15
C MET A 64 16.16 -6.65 17.68
N LEU A 65 17.07 -7.10 16.82
CA LEU A 65 18.35 -7.66 17.26
C LEU A 65 19.45 -6.61 17.48
N LYS A 66 19.54 -5.60 16.60
CA LYS A 66 20.62 -4.58 16.70
C LYS A 66 20.21 -3.38 17.54
N GLU A 67 18.99 -2.91 17.35
CA GLU A 67 18.47 -1.71 18.02
C GLU A 67 17.70 -2.06 19.30
N ASN A 68 17.58 -3.35 19.62
CA ASN A 68 16.93 -3.90 20.82
C ASN A 68 15.53 -3.33 21.10
N GLN A 69 14.79 -3.05 20.03
CA GLN A 69 13.42 -2.54 20.13
C GLN A 69 12.49 -3.63 20.63
N LYS A 70 11.84 -3.41 21.78
CA LYS A 70 10.93 -4.39 22.40
C LYS A 70 9.67 -4.64 21.56
N THR A 71 9.19 -3.61 20.88
CA THR A 71 7.94 -3.65 20.13
C THR A 71 8.10 -2.94 18.79
N ILE A 72 7.62 -3.58 17.73
CA ILE A 72 7.60 -3.03 16.36
C ILE A 72 6.17 -3.11 15.85
N THR A 73 5.69 -2.03 15.26
CA THR A 73 4.32 -1.96 14.72
C THR A 73 4.38 -1.98 13.20
N ILE A 74 3.62 -2.88 12.59
CA ILE A 74 3.53 -3.00 11.14
C ILE A 74 2.16 -2.49 10.71
N HIS A 75 2.14 -1.39 9.96
CA HIS A 75 0.90 -0.80 9.44
C HIS A 75 0.68 -1.21 7.99
N GLY A 76 -0.51 -1.76 7.72
CA GLY A 76 -1.01 -2.01 6.37
C GLY A 76 -2.37 -1.35 6.21
N LEU A 77 -2.55 -0.53 5.18
CA LEU A 77 -3.81 0.14 4.88
C LEU A 77 -4.54 -0.56 3.71
N GLY A 78 -5.83 -0.83 3.89
CA GLY A 78 -6.69 -1.41 2.85
C GLY A 78 -6.15 -2.73 2.29
N ALA A 79 -5.88 -2.79 0.98
CA ALA A 79 -5.36 -3.98 0.31
C ALA A 79 -4.00 -4.47 0.86
N MET A 80 -3.27 -3.63 1.61
CA MET A 80 -1.98 -4.01 2.20
C MET A 80 -2.10 -4.74 3.54
N VAL A 81 -3.28 -4.82 4.15
CA VAL A 81 -3.49 -5.52 5.44
C VAL A 81 -3.07 -6.99 5.34
N LEU A 82 -3.55 -7.71 4.33
CA LEU A 82 -3.21 -9.13 4.13
C LEU A 82 -1.69 -9.32 4.00
N ARG A 83 -1.06 -8.44 3.22
CA ARG A 83 0.39 -8.48 3.02
C ARG A 83 1.16 -8.18 4.31
N ALA A 84 0.67 -7.28 5.14
CA ALA A 84 1.23 -6.99 6.45
C ALA A 84 1.19 -8.21 7.36
N THR A 85 0.05 -8.89 7.42
CA THR A 85 -0.11 -10.14 8.18
C THR A 85 0.85 -11.22 7.68
N SER A 86 0.99 -11.42 6.37
CA SER A 86 1.95 -12.39 5.82
C SER A 86 3.40 -12.06 6.16
N ILE A 87 3.78 -10.77 6.16
CA ILE A 87 5.13 -10.34 6.53
C ILE A 87 5.37 -10.57 8.03
N ALA A 88 4.37 -10.31 8.88
CA ALA A 88 4.45 -10.54 10.32
C ALA A 88 4.65 -12.03 10.65
N LEU A 89 3.87 -12.92 10.00
CA LEU A 89 4.01 -14.38 10.15
C LEU A 89 5.40 -14.85 9.69
N LYS A 90 5.84 -14.39 8.52
CA LYS A 90 7.19 -14.74 8.02
C LYS A 90 8.28 -14.26 8.96
N ALA A 91 8.13 -13.08 9.56
CA ALA A 91 9.08 -12.58 10.56
C ALA A 91 9.09 -13.43 11.83
N GLN A 92 7.93 -13.94 12.25
CA GLN A 92 7.82 -14.84 13.40
C GLN A 92 8.54 -16.17 13.16
N GLU A 93 8.30 -16.81 12.01
CA GLU A 93 9.01 -18.03 11.59
C GLU A 93 10.53 -17.81 11.57
N ASP A 94 10.94 -16.68 10.99
CA ASP A 94 12.34 -16.27 10.84
C ASP A 94 13.06 -15.95 12.16
N LEU A 95 12.30 -15.71 13.24
CA LEU A 95 12.79 -15.51 14.62
C LEU A 95 12.51 -16.74 15.51
N ASN A 96 12.16 -17.89 14.93
CA ASN A 96 11.87 -19.14 15.65
C ASN A 96 10.81 -18.96 16.75
N ASP A 97 9.71 -18.26 16.44
CA ASP A 97 8.56 -18.07 17.34
C ASP A 97 8.88 -17.35 18.68
N GLN A 98 10.02 -16.68 18.77
CA GLN A 98 10.40 -15.88 19.95
C GLN A 98 9.56 -14.62 20.13
N ILE A 99 8.78 -14.24 19.11
CA ILE A 99 7.96 -13.04 19.10
C ILE A 99 6.47 -13.37 19.16
N SER A 100 5.74 -12.58 19.94
CA SER A 100 4.27 -12.65 20.03
C SER A 100 3.63 -11.64 19.07
N LEU A 101 2.69 -12.10 18.25
CA LEU A 101 1.95 -11.25 17.32
C LEU A 101 0.63 -10.80 17.95
N LYS A 102 0.39 -9.49 17.96
CA LYS A 102 -0.86 -8.88 18.44
C LYS A 102 -1.54 -8.10 17.31
N PRO A 103 -2.58 -8.65 16.65
CA PRO A 103 -3.31 -7.92 15.63
C PRO A 103 -4.10 -6.78 16.28
N THR A 104 -3.94 -5.57 15.75
CA THR A 104 -4.67 -4.38 16.17
C THR A 104 -5.29 -3.72 14.94
N THR A 105 -6.47 -3.13 15.10
CA THR A 105 -7.18 -2.44 14.04
C THR A 105 -7.32 -0.97 14.42
N GLU A 106 -7.10 -0.11 13.43
CA GLU A 106 -7.17 1.34 13.60
C GLU A 106 -8.00 1.92 12.46
N THR A 107 -8.76 2.97 12.76
CA THR A 107 -9.54 3.71 11.77
C THR A 107 -8.78 4.99 11.42
N ILE A 108 -8.43 5.16 10.14
CA ILE A 108 -7.69 6.33 9.65
C ILE A 108 -8.58 7.10 8.68
N SER A 109 -8.80 8.39 8.95
CA SER A 109 -9.51 9.30 8.04
C SER A 109 -8.60 9.73 6.89
N LEU A 110 -9.04 9.50 5.65
CA LEU A 110 -8.34 9.95 4.44
C LEU A 110 -9.09 11.11 3.80
N ILE A 111 -8.35 12.12 3.35
CA ILE A 111 -8.88 13.30 2.67
C ILE A 111 -8.37 13.28 1.24
N ASP A 112 -9.27 13.22 0.27
CA ASP A 112 -8.96 13.23 -1.16
C ASP A 112 -9.54 14.48 -1.84
N ASP A 113 -8.88 14.91 -2.93
CA ASP A 113 -9.35 16.04 -3.73
C ASP A 113 -10.24 15.56 -4.87
N ILE A 114 -11.35 16.25 -5.08
CA ILE A 114 -12.26 16.01 -6.21
C ILE A 114 -12.22 17.24 -7.11
N ILE A 115 -11.76 17.06 -8.35
CA ILE A 115 -11.76 18.12 -9.37
C ILE A 115 -12.98 17.91 -10.27
N PRO A 116 -14.01 18.78 -10.19
CA PRO A 116 -15.19 18.69 -11.03
C PRO A 116 -14.84 18.94 -12.50
N GLU A 117 -15.58 18.29 -13.41
CA GLU A 117 -15.30 18.36 -14.85
C GLU A 117 -15.49 19.78 -15.43
N ASP A 118 -16.40 20.56 -14.86
CA ASP A 118 -16.67 21.96 -15.24
C ASP A 118 -15.44 22.89 -15.08
N MET A 119 -14.50 22.53 -14.21
CA MET A 119 -13.26 23.28 -13.97
C MET A 119 -12.14 22.94 -14.96
N LYS A 120 -12.23 21.83 -15.72
CA LYS A 120 -11.21 21.49 -16.74
C LYS A 120 -11.26 22.45 -17.92
N GLN A 121 -12.45 22.84 -18.35
CA GLN A 121 -12.67 23.68 -19.53
C GLN A 121 -12.11 25.11 -19.38
N LYS A 122 -11.98 25.62 -18.14
CA LYS A 122 -11.46 26.98 -17.88
C LYS A 122 -9.93 27.10 -17.95
N LYS A 123 -9.18 26.01 -17.77
CA LYS A 123 -7.70 26.07 -17.81
C LYS A 123 -7.18 26.28 -19.23
N ASP A 124 -7.84 25.67 -20.22
CA ASP A 124 -7.43 25.79 -21.62
C ASP A 124 -7.69 27.19 -22.18
N LEU A 125 -8.76 27.86 -21.72
CA LEU A 125 -9.09 29.24 -22.12
C LEU A 125 -8.17 30.33 -21.53
N GLN A 126 -7.46 30.03 -20.43
CA GLN A 126 -6.56 30.99 -19.78
C GLN A 126 -5.13 30.98 -20.32
N ILE A 127 -4.75 29.97 -21.11
CA ILE A 127 -3.43 29.88 -21.73
C ILE A 127 -3.38 30.70 -23.03
N CYS A 128 -4.48 30.82 -23.78
CA CYS A 128 -4.53 31.64 -25.00
C CYS A 128 -4.61 33.16 -24.76
N LYS A 129 -4.91 33.64 -23.54
CA LYS A 129 -5.08 35.09 -23.27
C LYS A 129 -3.82 35.82 -22.79
N ARG A 130 -2.64 35.16 -22.78
CA ARG A 130 -1.39 35.76 -22.27
C ARG A 130 -0.31 36.03 -23.32
N GLU A 131 -0.55 35.70 -24.60
CA GLU A 131 0.44 35.91 -25.67
C GLU A 131 0.14 37.11 -26.59
N LEU A 132 -0.85 37.95 -26.29
CA LEU A 132 -1.15 39.15 -27.06
C LEU A 132 -1.16 40.38 -26.15
N GLU A 133 0.02 40.81 -25.72
CA GLU A 133 0.31 42.20 -25.37
C GLU A 133 1.83 42.37 -25.22
N LYS A 134 2.48 42.65 -26.36
CA LYS A 134 3.63 43.56 -26.50
C LYS A 134 3.88 43.83 -27.98
#